data_AF-A0AAV5Z3G0-F1
#
_entry.id   AF-A0AAV5Z3G0-F1
#
_cell.length_a   1.000
_cell.length_b   1.000
_cell.length_c   1.000
_cell.angle_alpha   90.00
_cell.angle_beta   90.00
_cell.angle_gamma   90.00
#
_symmetry.space_group_name_H-M   'P 1'
#
loop_
_entity.id
_entity.type
_entity.pdbx_description
1 polymer ?
#
loop_
_entity_poly.entity_id
_entity_poly.type
_entity_poly.pdbx_seq_one_letter_code
_entity_poly.pdbx_strand_id
1 'polypeptide(L)' 'MPEQPPDVTLDEVKERARLAGLSIPPNRLSLVRGFLVNALRPIRALDSRTVRTVEPAVIFDPKGGSGA' A
#
# COMPACT_ATOMS: atom_id res chain seq x y z
N MET A 1 23.29 4.22 -7.52
CA MET A 1 22.21 3.42 -8.14
C MET A 1 20.99 3.57 -7.27
N PRO A 2 19.83 4.06 -7.74
CA PRO A 2 18.63 4.06 -6.91
C PRO A 2 18.26 2.60 -6.65
N GLU A 3 18.24 2.21 -5.38
CA GLU A 3 17.74 0.91 -4.92
C GLU A 3 16.34 0.69 -5.52
N GLN A 4 16.21 -0.26 -6.43
CA GLN A 4 14.90 -0.72 -6.89
C GLN A 4 14.13 -1.18 -5.64
N PRO A 5 12.89 -0.69 -5.42
CA PRO A 5 12.13 -1.12 -4.27
C PRO A 5 11.98 -2.64 -4.33
N PRO A 6 12.25 -3.36 -3.22
CA PRO A 6 12.22 -4.81 -3.21
C PRO A 6 10.87 -5.32 -3.73
N ASP A 7 10.94 -6.42 -4.48
CA ASP A 7 9.76 -7.09 -4.99
C ASP A 7 8.90 -7.56 -3.81
N VAL A 8 7.57 -7.42 -3.91
CA VAL A 8 6.67 -7.72 -2.78
C VAL A 8 6.80 -9.19 -2.43
N THR A 9 7.17 -9.53 -1.20
CA THR A 9 7.32 -10.93 -0.75
C THR A 9 6.02 -11.49 -0.19
N LEU A 10 5.92 -12.82 -0.07
CA LEU A 10 4.76 -13.47 0.55
C LEU A 10 4.64 -13.13 2.05
N ASP A 11 5.77 -12.98 2.75
CA ASP A 11 5.77 -12.63 4.18
C ASP A 11 5.34 -11.18 4.38
N GLU A 12 5.71 -10.28 3.47
CA GLU A 12 5.19 -8.92 3.50
C GLU A 12 3.68 -8.85 3.26
N VAL A 13 3.13 -9.71 2.38
CA VAL A 13 1.67 -9.82 2.19
C VAL A 13 0.98 -10.28 3.48
N LYS A 14 1.54 -11.27 4.18
CA LYS A 14 0.99 -11.75 5.47
C LYS A 14 1.02 -10.64 6.51
N GLU A 15 2.14 -9.92 6.62
CA GLU A 15 2.30 -8.87 7.61
C GLU A 15 1.36 -7.70 7.35
N ARG A 16 1.23 -7.26 6.09
CA ARG A 16 0.26 -6.22 5.71
C ARG A 16 -1.17 -6.65 5.98
N ALA A 17 -1.52 -7.90 5.72
CA ALA A 17 -2.85 -8.43 6.04
C ALA A 17 -3.11 -8.44 7.55
N ARG A 18 -2.12 -8.86 8.34
CA ARG A 18 -2.18 -8.82 9.81
C ARG A 18 -2.40 -7.40 10.33
N LEU A 19 -1.66 -6.42 9.81
CA LEU A 19 -1.81 -5.01 10.17
C LEU A 19 -3.17 -4.42 9.76
N ALA A 20 -3.74 -4.92 8.66
CA ALA A 20 -5.09 -4.54 8.20
C ALA A 20 -6.23 -5.31 8.91
N GLY A 21 -5.92 -6.24 9.82
CA GLY A 21 -6.92 -7.09 10.46
C GLY A 21 -7.59 -8.09 9.52
N LEU A 22 -6.95 -8.40 8.38
CA LEU A 22 -7.47 -9.32 7.36
C LEU A 22 -6.84 -10.69 7.49
N SER A 23 -7.67 -11.74 7.42
CA SER A 23 -7.19 -13.12 7.31
C SER A 23 -7.16 -13.53 5.84
N ILE A 24 -5.98 -13.92 5.35
CA ILE A 24 -5.79 -14.43 3.98
C ILE A 24 -5.58 -15.93 4.05
N PRO A 25 -6.45 -16.73 3.41
CA PRO A 25 -6.22 -18.17 3.26
C PRO A 25 -4.87 -18.47 2.58
N PRO A 26 -4.07 -19.45 3.05
CA PRO A 26 -2.74 -19.72 2.52
C PRO A 26 -2.73 -20.01 1.00
N ASN A 27 -3.76 -20.70 0.50
CA ASN A 27 -3.92 -20.99 -0.93
C ASN A 27 -4.18 -19.76 -1.80
N ARG A 28 -4.54 -18.61 -1.21
CA ARG A 28 -4.78 -17.34 -1.91
C ARG A 28 -3.60 -16.38 -1.83
N LEU A 29 -2.55 -16.69 -1.05
CA LEU A 29 -1.47 -15.77 -0.76
C LEU A 29 -0.72 -15.32 -2.03
N SER A 30 -0.42 -16.26 -2.93
CA SER A 30 0.24 -15.96 -4.21
C SER A 30 -0.62 -15.09 -5.13
N LEU A 31 -1.93 -15.30 -5.13
CA LEU A 31 -2.88 -14.50 -5.90
C LEU A 31 -2.92 -13.06 -5.38
N VAL A 32 -3.03 -12.89 -4.06
CA VAL A 32 -3.03 -11.57 -3.41
C VAL A 32 -1.71 -10.83 -3.65
N ARG A 33 -0.57 -11.54 -3.60
CA ARG A 33 0.73 -10.98 -3.99
C ARG A 33 0.68 -10.41 -5.39
N GLY A 34 0.14 -11.16 -6.36
CA GLY A 34 -0.01 -10.71 -7.75
C GLY A 34 -0.86 -9.44 -7.87
N PHE A 35 -1.99 -9.38 -7.18
CA PHE A 35 -2.82 -8.17 -7.13
C PHE A 35 -2.07 -6.98 -6.54
N LEU A 36 -1.36 -7.18 -5.44
CA LEU A 36 -0.61 -6.13 -4.77
C LEU A 36 0.52 -5.59 -5.66
N VAL A 37 1.28 -6.46 -6.33
CA VAL A 37 2.33 -6.06 -7.28
C VAL A 37 1.75 -5.25 -8.44
N ASN A 38 0.64 -5.69 -9.02
CA ASN A 38 0.00 -4.98 -10.13
C ASN A 38 -0.58 -3.64 -9.70
N ALA A 39 -1.21 -3.56 -8.53
CA ALA A 39 -1.76 -2.33 -7.99
C ALA A 39 -0.66 -1.31 -7.62
N LEU A 40 0.49 -1.78 -7.12
CA LEU A 40 1.62 -0.91 -6.76
C LEU A 40 2.43 -0.44 -7.98
N ARG A 41 2.36 -1.14 -9.11
CA ARG A 41 3.11 -0.79 -10.33
C ARG A 41 2.94 0.66 -10.79
N PRO A 42 1.71 1.20 -10.98
CA PRO A 42 1.54 2.60 -11.38
C PRO A 42 2.03 3.58 -10.31
N ILE A 43 1.88 3.26 -9.02
CA ILE A 43 2.34 4.11 -7.91
C ILE A 43 3.86 4.16 -7.88
N ARG A 44 4.53 3.02 -8.04
CA ARG A 44 5.99 2.93 -8.13
C ARG A 44 6.54 3.63 -9.38
N ALA A 45 5.77 3.68 -10.47
CA ALA A 45 6.16 4.45 -11.66
C ALA A 45 6.09 5.97 -11.42
N LEU A 46 5.21 6.42 -10.52
CA LEU A 46 5.14 7.81 -10.05
C LEU A 46 6.18 8.11 -8.95
N ASP A 47 6.67 7.09 -8.26
CA ASP A 47 7.75 7.15 -7.27
C ASP A 47 9.11 7.37 -7.96
N SER A 48 9.22 8.45 -8.73
CA SER A 48 10.50 9.07 -8.99
C SER A 48 10.84 9.85 -7.72
N ARG A 49 11.86 9.41 -6.96
CA ARG A 49 12.42 10.12 -5.80
C ARG A 49 13.11 11.44 -6.19
N THR A 50 12.43 12.23 -7.01
CA THR A 50 12.69 13.56 -7.54
C THR A 50 11.40 14.40 -7.56
N VAL A 51 10.26 13.89 -7.05
CA VAL A 51 9.09 14.75 -6.80
C VAL A 51 9.38 15.60 -5.58
N ARG A 52 9.57 16.91 -5.84
CA ARG A 52 9.71 17.97 -4.84
C ARG A 52 8.66 17.79 -3.74
N THR A 53 9.08 17.73 -2.48
CA THR A 53 8.17 17.65 -1.33
C THR A 53 7.14 18.76 -1.42
N VAL A 54 5.91 18.41 -1.78
CA VAL A 54 4.74 19.28 -1.69
C VAL A 54 4.10 19.02 -0.34
N GLU A 55 3.73 20.08 0.38
CA GLU A 55 3.00 19.92 1.63
C GLU A 55 1.71 19.13 1.37
N PRO A 56 1.43 18.07 2.14
CA PRO A 56 0.21 17.30 1.97
C PRO A 56 -0.99 18.24 2.16
N ALA A 57 -1.92 18.21 1.21
CA ALA A 57 -3.19 18.93 1.31
C ALA A 57 -4.08 18.26 2.36
N VAL A 58 -3.73 18.43 3.64
CA VAL A 58 -4.52 17.94 4.76
C VAL A 58 -5.75 18.83 4.89
N ILE A 59 -6.90 18.37 4.39
CA ILE A 59 -8.18 18.94 4.76
C ILE A 59 -8.61 18.24 6.04
N PHE A 60 -8.43 18.91 7.17
CA PHE A 60 -8.95 18.45 8.46
C PHE A 60 -10.47 18.68 8.47
N ASP A 61 -11.26 17.61 8.43
CA ASP A 61 -12.69 17.69 8.74
C ASP A 61 -12.88 17.44 10.25
N PRO A 62 -13.18 18.48 11.06
CA PRO A 62 -13.39 18.32 12.49
C PRO A 62 -14.71 17.59 12.83
N LYS A 63 -15.58 17.31 11.85
CA LYS A 63 -16.83 16.59 12.09
C LYS A 63 -16.62 15.10 11.92
N GLY A 64 -16.21 14.44 13.01
CA GLY A 64 -16.53 13.03 13.21
C GLY A 64 -18.05 12.84 13.06
N GLY A 65 -18.48 12.38 11.90
CA GLY A 65 -19.88 12.27 11.51
C GLY A 65 -20.59 11.14 12.24
N SER A 66 -21.00 11.40 13.48
CA SER A 66 -22.14 10.75 14.12
C SER A 66 -23.43 11.35 13.54
N GLY A 67 -24.35 10.48 13.11
CA GLY A 67 -25.73 10.78 12.69
C GLY A 67 -26.31 9.49 12.09
N ALA A 68 -27.27 8.76 12.67
CA ALA A 68 -28.46 9.14 13.44
C ALA A 68 -29.31 10.19 12.71
#